data_AF-S6HYU4-F1
#
_entry.id   AF-S6HYU4-F1
#
_cell.length_a   1.000
_cell.length_b   1.000
_cell.length_c   1.000
_cell.angle_alpha   90.00
_cell.angle_beta   90.00
_cell.angle_gamma   90.00
#
_symmetry.space_group_name_H-M   'P 1'
#
loop_
_entity.id
_entity.type
_entity.pdbx_description
1 polymer ?
#
loop_
_entity_poly.entity_id
_entity_poly.type
_entity_poly.pdbx_seq_one_letter_code
_entity_poly.pdbx_strand_id
1 'polypeptide(L)' 'MLGVCAKTFYDPKQIALLAMGFCYQQSGKLGDLPPRVECVEKWPAKLLQQLQLAQ' A
#
# COMPACT_ATOMS: atom_id res chain seq x y z
N MET A 1 -2.42 -17.40 2.21
CA MET A 1 -1.90 -17.19 0.84
C MET A 1 -3.07 -16.74 -0.03
N LEU A 2 -2.86 -15.87 -1.04
CA LEU A 2 -3.94 -15.27 -1.85
C LEU A 2 -4.61 -16.23 -2.86
N GLY A 3 -4.09 -17.44 -3.07
CA GLY A 3 -4.73 -18.46 -3.93
C GLY A 3 -4.69 -18.16 -5.44
N VAL A 4 -3.88 -17.21 -5.88
CA VAL A 4 -3.77 -16.78 -7.29
C VAL A 4 -2.41 -17.16 -7.89
N CYS A 5 -2.34 -17.31 -9.21
CA CYS A 5 -1.08 -17.52 -9.90
C CYS A 5 -0.29 -16.21 -10.07
N ALA A 6 1.01 -16.30 -10.36
CA ALA A 6 1.88 -15.13 -10.53
C ALA A 6 1.34 -14.17 -11.60
N LYS A 7 0.79 -14.69 -12.71
CA LYS A 7 0.22 -13.85 -13.77
C LYS A 7 -0.90 -12.95 -13.24
N THR A 8 -1.81 -13.49 -12.43
CA THR A 8 -2.87 -12.72 -11.79
C THR A 8 -2.31 -11.77 -10.74
N PHE A 9 -1.31 -12.19 -9.97
CA PHE A 9 -0.70 -11.36 -8.93
C PHE A 9 -0.04 -10.08 -9.50
N TYR A 10 0.59 -10.19 -10.66
CA TYR A 10 1.26 -9.07 -11.33
C TYR A 10 0.37 -8.34 -12.34
N ASP A 11 -0.93 -8.64 -12.46
CA ASP A 11 -1.85 -7.91 -13.33
C ASP A 11 -2.33 -6.61 -12.62
N PRO A 12 -1.90 -5.42 -13.07
CA PRO A 12 -2.25 -4.15 -12.42
C PRO A 12 -3.74 -3.80 -12.52
N LYS A 13 -4.52 -4.51 -13.36
CA LYS A 13 -5.98 -4.34 -13.44
C LYS A 13 -6.73 -5.17 -12.41
N GLN A 14 -6.09 -6.16 -11.79
CA GLN A 14 -6.72 -7.11 -10.87
C GLN A 14 -6.26 -6.92 -9.42
N ILE A 15 -4.98 -6.57 -9.21
CA ILE A 15 -4.44 -6.40 -7.85
C ILE A 15 -3.71 -5.06 -7.75
N ALA A 16 -4.08 -4.27 -6.76
CA ALA A 16 -3.36 -3.08 -6.34
C ALA A 16 -2.64 -3.34 -5.01
N LEU A 17 -1.34 -3.05 -4.97
CA LEU A 17 -0.54 -3.12 -3.73
C LEU A 17 -0.50 -1.74 -3.08
N LEU A 18 -1.33 -1.55 -2.05
CA LEU A 18 -1.33 -0.33 -1.25
C LEU A 18 -0.47 -0.53 0.00
N ALA A 19 0.71 0.09 0.02
CA ALA A 19 1.55 0.09 1.20
C ALA A 19 0.86 0.86 2.34
N MET A 20 1.14 0.51 3.60
CA MET A 20 0.62 1.24 4.77
C MET A 20 1.18 2.66 4.92
N GLY A 21 2.22 3.02 4.16
CA GLY A 21 2.91 4.30 4.25
C GLY A 21 3.64 4.62 2.96
N PHE A 22 3.22 5.64 2.23
CA PHE A 22 4.05 6.26 1.16
C PHE A 22 5.07 7.26 1.69
N CYS A 23 5.35 7.19 2.99
CA CYS A 23 6.11 8.17 3.73
C CYS A 23 7.18 7.41 4.48
N TYR A 24 8.26 7.10 3.78
CA TYR A 24 9.40 6.40 4.35
C TYR A 24 10.32 7.41 5.01
N GLN A 25 10.66 7.15 6.27
CA GLN A 25 11.47 8.04 7.08
C GLN A 25 12.95 7.70 6.90
N GLN A 26 13.41 6.70 7.65
CA GLN A 26 14.78 6.23 7.74
C GLN A 26 14.75 4.80 8.30
N SER A 27 15.72 3.96 7.93
CA SER A 27 15.90 2.63 8.52
C SER A 27 16.46 2.76 9.94
N GLY A 28 15.83 2.10 10.91
CA GLY A 28 16.39 1.88 12.23
C GLY A 28 17.37 0.71 12.25
N LYS A 29 17.97 0.43 13.42
CA LYS A 29 18.95 -0.66 13.58
C LYS A 29 18.39 -2.06 13.30
N LEU A 30 17.08 -2.24 13.37
CA LEU A 30 16.40 -3.54 13.27
C LEU A 30 15.40 -3.59 12.10
N GLY A 31 15.42 -2.59 11.21
CA GLY A 31 14.49 -2.46 10.11
C GLY A 31 13.80 -1.09 10.10
N ASP A 32 12.73 -1.00 9.34
CA ASP A 32 12.05 0.27 9.11
C ASP A 32 11.33 0.78 10.36
N LEU A 33 11.44 2.08 10.61
CA LEU A 33 10.66 2.74 11.65
C LEU A 33 9.17 2.72 11.29
N PRO A 34 8.27 2.72 12.29
CA PRO A 34 6.84 2.76 12.03
C PRO A 34 6.47 4.00 11.21
N PRO A 35 5.43 3.91 10.34
CA PRO A 35 4.93 5.05 9.60
C PRO A 35 4.57 6.19 10.54
N ARG A 36 4.92 7.42 10.16
CA ARG A 36 4.56 8.59 10.96
C ARG A 36 3.05 8.87 10.88
N VAL A 37 2.48 9.32 11.99
CA VAL A 37 1.03 9.56 12.11
C VAL A 37 0.57 10.64 11.12
N GLU A 38 1.37 11.69 10.89
CA GLU A 38 1.03 12.74 9.92
C GLU A 38 1.00 12.25 8.46
N CYS A 39 1.56 11.07 8.19
CA CYS A 39 1.53 10.48 6.87
C CYS A 39 0.25 9.68 6.65
N VAL A 40 -0.37 9.11 7.69
CA VAL A 40 -1.62 8.33 7.56
C VAL A 40 -2.79 9.21 7.13
N GLU A 41 -2.84 10.48 7.52
CA GLU A 41 -3.96 11.37 7.18
C GLU A 41 -3.94 11.88 5.73
N LYS A 42 -2.79 11.81 5.04
CA LYS A 42 -2.57 12.58 3.80
C LYS A 42 -3.05 11.91 2.51
N TRP A 43 -2.95 10.59 2.43
CA TRP A 43 -3.01 9.87 1.14
C TRP A 43 -3.94 8.65 1.08
N PRO A 44 -4.22 7.87 2.15
CA PRO A 44 -4.98 6.62 2.02
C PRO A 44 -6.36 6.84 1.41
N ALA A 45 -7.13 7.79 1.96
CA ALA A 45 -8.49 8.07 1.50
C ALA A 45 -8.51 8.57 0.05
N LYS A 46 -7.55 9.40 -0.35
CA LYS A 46 -7.44 9.94 -1.71
C LYS A 46 -7.11 8.84 -2.72
N LEU A 47 -6.18 7.95 -2.39
CA LEU A 47 -5.84 6.82 -3.27
C LEU A 47 -7.01 5.84 -3.41
N LEU A 48 -7.68 5.51 -2.30
CA LEU A 48 -8.85 4.63 -2.34
C LEU A 48 -10.00 5.21 -3.15
N GLN A 49 -10.17 6.54 -3.20
CA GLN A 49 -11.15 7.17 -4.09
C GLN A 49 -10.80 7.02 -5.57
N GLN A 50 -9.51 6.98 -5.94
CA GLN A 50 -9.08 6.82 -7.33
C GLN A 50 -9.10 5.36 -7.78
N LEU A 51 -8.89 4.43 -6.86
CA LEU A 51 -9.13 3.01 -7.06
C LEU A 51 -10.63 2.78 -6.96
N GLN A 52 -11.35 3.07 -8.05
CA GLN A 52 -12.80 2.91 -8.18
C GLN A 52 -13.27 1.74 -7.30
N LEU A 53 -13.92 2.09 -6.19
CA LEU A 53 -14.24 1.24 -5.05
C LEU A 53 -14.28 -0.24 -5.44
N ALA A 54 -13.39 -1.04 -4.85
CA ALA A 54 -13.46 -2.49 -4.87
C ALA A 54 -14.93 -2.92 -4.64
N GLN A 55 -15.61 -3.27 -5.74
CA GLN A 55 -16.92 -3.90 -5.80
C GLN A 55 -16.71 -5.32 -6.30
#